data_AF-A0A3M1WM33-F1
#
_entry.id   AF-A0A3M1WM33-F1
#
_cell.length_a   1.000
_cell.length_b   1.000
_cell.length_c   1.000
_cell.angle_alpha   90.00
_cell.angle_beta   90.00
_cell.angle_gamma   90.00
#
_symmetry.space_group_name_H-M   'P 1'
#
loop_
_entity.id
_entity.type
_entity.pdbx_description
1 polymer ?
#
loop_
_entity_poly.entity_id
_entity_poly.type
_entity_poly.pdbx_seq_one_letter_code
_entity_poly.pdbx_strand_id
1 'polypeptide(L)'
;MDVKRDFAPQCPIPLTEYPHVLLAHGGGGKLMHHLIEKMFLPAFRNALLDAQHDGAVLGVKGVRLAFTTDSYVVHPLIFPGGTIGDLAINGTVNDLAMCGARPLFLSAGFILEEGLPMETLWHIVQSMQRAAERAEVQLVTGDTKVVD
;
A
#
# COMPACT_ATOMS: atom_id res chain seq x y z
N MET A 1 29.80 5.00 42.10
CA MET A 1 29.63 6.26 41.36
C MET A 1 28.72 5.94 40.19
N ASP A 2 27.47 6.37 40.32
CA ASP A 2 26.36 6.12 39.39
C ASP A 2 26.61 6.78 38.04
N VAL A 3 26.69 5.98 36.99
CA VAL A 3 26.57 6.47 35.61
C VAL A 3 25.08 6.49 35.29
N LYS A 4 24.45 7.64 35.47
CA LYS A 4 23.12 7.90 34.91
C LYS A 4 23.22 7.79 33.39
N ARG A 5 22.61 6.75 32.81
CA ARG A 5 22.30 6.70 31.39
C ARG A 5 21.09 7.61 31.17
N ASP A 6 21.34 8.80 30.65
CA ASP A 6 20.31 9.68 30.12
C ASP A 6 19.68 8.99 28.89
N PHE A 7 18.55 8.32 29.11
CA PHE A 7 17.65 7.91 28.04
C PHE A 7 16.86 9.15 27.61
N ALA A 8 17.44 9.95 26.71
CA ALA A 8 16.66 10.90 25.93
C ALA A 8 15.95 10.10 24.82
N PRO A 9 14.61 10.16 24.70
CA PRO A 9 13.94 9.67 23.50
C PRO A 9 14.29 10.65 22.38
N GLN A 10 15.43 10.44 21.76
CA GLN A 10 15.81 11.18 20.57
C GLN A 10 14.85 10.72 19.48
N CYS A 11 13.91 11.58 19.13
CA CYS A 11 12.96 11.27 18.08
C CYS A 11 13.78 10.96 16.81
N PRO A 12 13.62 9.76 16.21
CA PRO A 12 14.48 9.30 15.12
C PRO A 12 14.29 10.07 13.80
N ILE A 13 13.37 11.03 13.79
CA ILE A 13 12.95 11.81 12.63
C ILE A 13 13.34 13.27 12.90
N PRO A 14 13.81 14.02 11.91
CA PRO A 14 13.90 15.46 12.02
C PRO A 14 12.48 16.06 11.96
N LEU A 15 11.66 15.79 12.99
CA LEU A 15 10.34 16.43 13.19
C LEU A 15 10.46 17.97 13.16
N THR A 16 11.65 18.47 13.49
CA THR A 16 12.02 19.88 13.42
C THR A 16 12.26 20.40 11.99
N GLU A 17 12.64 19.55 11.04
CA GLU A 17 12.84 19.94 9.63
C GLU A 17 11.55 19.76 8.80
N TYR A 18 10.76 18.73 9.11
CA TYR A 18 9.48 18.45 8.44
C TYR A 18 8.36 18.22 9.47
N PRO A 19 7.76 19.28 10.03
CA PRO A 19 6.71 19.15 11.05
C PRO A 19 5.37 18.63 10.49
N HIS A 20 5.24 18.56 9.16
CA HIS A 20 4.03 18.14 8.46
C HIS A 20 4.34 17.13 7.35
N VAL A 21 3.38 16.24 7.06
CA VAL A 21 3.45 15.35 5.91
C VAL A 21 3.30 16.17 4.62
N LEU A 22 4.35 16.18 3.82
CA LEU A 22 4.38 16.75 2.47
C LEU A 22 4.13 15.68 1.39
N LEU A 23 3.70 16.11 0.19
CA LEU A 23 3.57 15.25 -1.00
C LEU A 23 4.85 14.44 -1.30
N ALA A 24 6.02 15.04 -1.05
CA ALA A 24 7.30 14.38 -1.29
C ALA A 24 7.54 13.11 -0.42
N HIS A 25 6.78 12.95 0.68
CA HIS A 25 6.83 11.72 1.48
C HIS A 25 6.06 10.55 0.86
N GLY A 26 5.25 10.77 -0.19
CA GLY A 26 4.54 9.72 -0.94
C GLY A 26 5.07 9.49 -2.36
N GLY A 27 6.10 10.22 -2.77
CA GLY A 27 6.54 10.27 -4.18
C GLY A 27 7.60 9.23 -4.58
N GLY A 28 7.84 8.18 -3.80
CA GLY A 28 8.86 7.16 -4.14
C GLY A 28 10.33 7.57 -3.92
N GLY A 29 10.57 8.81 -3.47
CA GLY A 29 11.91 9.39 -3.35
C GLY A 29 12.55 9.28 -1.96
N LYS A 30 13.64 10.04 -1.76
CA LYS A 30 14.42 10.04 -0.50
C LYS A 30 13.59 10.35 0.75
N LEU A 31 12.62 11.26 0.66
CA LEU A 31 11.79 11.63 1.81
C LEU A 31 10.82 10.52 2.22
N MET A 32 10.24 9.80 1.24
CA MET A 32 9.44 8.61 1.52
C MET A 32 10.28 7.53 2.21
N HIS A 33 11.47 7.25 1.67
CA HIS A 33 12.37 6.26 2.26
C HIS A 33 12.77 6.63 3.69
N HIS A 34 13.11 7.90 3.93
CA HIS A 34 13.39 8.40 5.28
C HIS A 34 12.20 8.23 6.22
N LEU A 35 10.98 8.55 5.78
CA LEU A 35 9.76 8.35 6.57
C LEU A 35 9.57 6.88 6.95
N ILE A 36 9.75 5.95 6.01
CA ILE A 36 9.65 4.51 6.25
C ILE A 36 10.72 4.06 7.25
N GLU A 37 11.99 4.38 6.99
CA GLU A 37 13.12 3.91 7.81
C GLU A 37 13.13 4.48 9.24
N LYS A 38 12.68 5.71 9.42
CA LYS A 38 12.76 6.41 10.71
C LYS A 38 11.46 6.38 11.50
N MET A 39 10.31 6.22 10.85
CA MET A 39 9.00 6.19 11.54
C MET A 39 8.39 4.79 11.55
N PHE A 40 8.13 4.20 10.38
CA PHE A 40 7.32 2.98 10.29
C PHE A 40 8.11 1.71 10.66
N LEU A 41 9.31 1.54 10.09
CA LEU A 41 10.13 0.35 10.38
C LEU A 41 10.47 0.21 11.87
N PRO A 42 10.92 1.26 12.60
CA PRO A 42 11.22 1.12 14.02
C PRO A 42 9.98 0.80 14.87
N ALA A 43 8.80 1.31 14.50
CA ALA A 43 7.56 1.08 15.22
C ALA A 43 7.00 -0.34 15.03
N PHE A 44 7.17 -0.94 13.85
CA PHE A 44 6.57 -2.23 13.48
C PHE A 44 7.60 -3.34 13.19
N ARG A 45 8.84 -3.15 13.63
CA ARG A 45 10.00 -3.96 13.23
C ARG A 45 9.77 -5.45 13.45
N ASN A 46 10.03 -6.25 12.42
CA ASN A 46 10.05 -7.69 12.48
C ASN A 46 10.84 -8.26 11.28
N ALA A 47 11.21 -9.54 11.34
CA ALA A 47 12.06 -10.17 10.32
C ALA A 47 11.46 -10.17 8.90
N LEU A 48 10.13 -10.15 8.76
CA LEU A 48 9.46 -10.14 7.46
C LEU A 48 9.48 -8.75 6.85
N LEU A 49 9.23 -7.72 7.66
CA LEU A 49 9.23 -6.33 7.23
C LEU A 49 10.65 -5.80 6.95
N ASP A 50 11.65 -6.28 7.71
CA ASP A 50 13.07 -5.93 7.52
C ASP A 50 13.61 -6.37 6.13
N ALA A 51 12.96 -7.31 5.45
CA ALA A 51 13.32 -7.74 4.10
C ALA A 51 13.05 -6.67 3.02
N GLN A 52 12.10 -5.75 3.26
CA GLN A 52 11.76 -4.63 2.36
C GLN A 52 11.57 -5.03 0.88
N HIS A 53 10.91 -6.17 0.64
CA HIS A 53 10.48 -6.59 -0.71
C HIS A 53 9.08 -6.04 -1.04
N ASP A 54 8.62 -6.24 -2.28
CA ASP A 54 7.27 -5.88 -2.76
C ASP A 54 6.12 -6.61 -2.04
N GLY A 55 6.45 -7.50 -1.10
CA GLY A 55 5.51 -8.21 -0.25
C GLY A 55 6.22 -9.11 0.78
N ALA A 56 5.46 -9.61 1.75
CA ALA A 56 5.95 -10.55 2.75
C ALA A 56 5.64 -12.00 2.34
N VAL A 57 6.61 -12.90 2.57
CA VAL A 57 6.42 -14.34 2.38
C VAL A 57 6.20 -15.00 3.75
N LEU A 58 4.99 -15.53 3.96
CA LEU A 58 4.52 -16.09 5.24
C LEU A 58 4.44 -17.61 5.16
N GLY A 59 4.85 -18.30 6.24
CA GLY A 59 4.59 -19.73 6.42
C GLY A 59 3.40 -19.96 7.34
N VAL A 60 2.31 -20.55 6.84
CA VAL A 60 1.11 -20.86 7.63
C VAL A 60 0.77 -22.33 7.49
N LYS A 61 0.94 -23.10 8.58
CA LYS A 61 0.64 -24.55 8.63
C LYS A 61 1.24 -25.35 7.47
N GLY A 62 2.48 -25.02 7.08
CA GLY A 62 3.19 -25.68 5.97
C GLY A 62 2.90 -25.13 4.58
N VAL A 63 2.00 -24.14 4.46
CA VAL A 63 1.73 -23.42 3.20
C VAL A 63 2.53 -22.12 3.19
N ARG A 64 3.17 -21.83 2.05
CA ARG A 64 3.85 -20.56 1.80
C ARG A 64 2.87 -19.59 1.11
N LEU A 65 2.64 -18.43 1.71
CA LEU A 65 1.77 -17.38 1.18
C LEU A 65 2.61 -16.14 0.87
N ALA A 66 2.32 -15.44 -0.23
CA ALA A 66 2.77 -14.07 -0.42
C ALA A 66 1.64 -13.12 0.00
N PHE A 67 2.00 -12.02 0.64
CA PHE A 67 1.06 -11.04 1.15
C PHE A 67 1.61 -9.63 0.89
N THR A 68 0.83 -8.81 0.20
CA THR A 68 1.21 -7.44 -0.14
C THR A 68 0.00 -6.52 0.00
N THR A 69 0.25 -5.22 0.02
CA THR A 69 -0.76 -4.18 0.04
C THR A 69 -0.23 -2.95 -0.67
N ASP A 70 -1.13 -2.24 -1.35
CA ASP A 70 -0.81 -1.03 -2.06
C ASP A 70 -2.03 -0.10 -2.03
N SER A 71 -1.78 1.21 -2.02
CA SER A 71 -2.83 2.22 -2.09
C SER A 71 -2.66 3.05 -3.36
N TYR A 72 -3.74 3.20 -4.10
CA TYR A 72 -3.73 3.84 -5.42
C TYR A 72 -4.39 5.22 -5.33
N VAL A 73 -3.64 6.26 -5.70
CA VAL A 73 -4.06 7.67 -5.58
C VAL A 73 -3.81 8.47 -6.86
N VAL A 74 -3.87 7.80 -8.02
CA VAL A 74 -3.60 8.42 -9.33
C VAL A 74 -4.67 9.43 -9.72
N HIS A 75 -4.25 10.54 -10.32
CA HIS A 75 -5.13 11.54 -10.92
C HIS A 75 -4.66 11.85 -12.35
N PRO A 76 -5.57 11.89 -13.35
CA PRO A 76 -7.01 11.63 -13.26
C PRO A 76 -7.34 10.15 -12.97
N LEU A 77 -8.56 9.86 -12.49
CA LEU A 77 -9.00 8.48 -12.18
C LEU A 77 -9.14 7.60 -13.44
N ILE A 78 -9.37 8.24 -14.58
CA ILE A 78 -9.45 7.63 -15.91
C ILE A 78 -8.43 8.35 -16.78
N PHE A 79 -7.51 7.60 -17.39
CA PHE A 79 -6.38 8.14 -18.15
C PHE A 79 -6.17 7.35 -19.45
N PRO A 80 -5.37 7.87 -20.40
CA PRO A 80 -5.03 7.12 -21.60
C PRO A 80 -4.39 5.77 -21.23
N GLY A 81 -5.06 4.67 -21.55
CA GLY A 81 -4.58 3.31 -21.30
C GLY A 81 -5.19 2.60 -20.09
N GLY A 82 -6.04 3.23 -19.28
CA GLY A 82 -6.73 2.55 -18.18
C GLY A 82 -7.40 3.45 -17.16
N THR A 83 -7.76 2.86 -16.04
CA THR A 83 -8.29 3.58 -14.88
C THR A 83 -7.49 3.26 -13.62
N ILE A 84 -7.74 4.00 -12.54
CA ILE A 84 -7.29 3.63 -11.20
C ILE A 84 -7.68 2.20 -10.81
N GLY A 85 -8.80 1.69 -11.32
CA GLY A 85 -9.24 0.32 -11.10
C GLY A 85 -8.35 -0.72 -11.79
N ASP A 86 -7.94 -0.47 -13.04
CA ASP A 86 -6.95 -1.30 -13.73
C ASP A 86 -5.62 -1.28 -12.98
N LEU A 87 -5.19 -0.11 -12.53
CA LEU A 87 -3.94 0.03 -11.77
C LEU A 87 -4.02 -0.74 -10.45
N ALA A 88 -5.14 -0.65 -9.73
CA ALA A 88 -5.30 -1.26 -8.42
C ALA A 88 -5.18 -2.80 -8.46
N ILE A 89 -5.81 -3.42 -9.45
CA ILE A 89 -5.75 -4.86 -9.63
C ILE A 89 -4.37 -5.28 -10.16
N ASN A 90 -3.91 -4.68 -11.25
CA ASN A 90 -2.68 -5.12 -11.90
C ASN A 90 -1.44 -4.85 -11.05
N GLY A 91 -1.38 -3.73 -10.31
CA GLY A 91 -0.30 -3.43 -9.39
C GLY A 91 -0.18 -4.50 -8.30
N THR A 92 -1.27 -4.76 -7.57
CA THR A 92 -1.28 -5.77 -6.51
C THR A 92 -0.97 -7.19 -7.03
N VAL A 93 -1.49 -7.53 -8.22
CA VAL A 93 -1.16 -8.80 -8.90
C VAL A 93 0.33 -8.89 -9.24
N ASN A 94 0.92 -7.80 -9.73
CA ASN A 94 2.35 -7.75 -10.07
C ASN A 94 3.21 -7.92 -8.83
N ASP A 95 2.90 -7.27 -7.71
CA ASP A 95 3.66 -7.40 -6.47
C ASP A 95 3.67 -8.86 -5.94
N LEU A 96 2.50 -9.52 -6.00
CA LEU A 96 2.40 -10.94 -5.67
C LEU A 96 3.22 -11.81 -6.63
N ALA A 97 3.21 -11.49 -7.92
CA ALA A 97 4.00 -12.20 -8.92
C ALA A 97 5.51 -11.99 -8.73
N MET A 98 5.96 -10.78 -8.35
CA MET A 98 7.37 -10.47 -8.03
C MET A 98 7.85 -11.22 -6.79
N CYS A 99 6.95 -11.54 -5.86
CA CYS A 99 7.22 -12.45 -4.75
C CYS A 99 7.36 -13.94 -5.17
N GLY A 100 7.19 -14.24 -6.46
CA GLY A 100 7.17 -15.60 -7.01
C GLY A 100 5.93 -16.40 -6.64
N ALA A 101 4.83 -15.73 -6.27
CA ALA A 101 3.57 -16.39 -5.94
C ALA A 101 2.63 -16.46 -7.15
N ARG A 102 1.68 -17.39 -7.09
CA ARG A 102 0.49 -17.36 -7.93
C ARG A 102 -0.58 -16.53 -7.20
N PRO A 103 -0.99 -15.37 -7.73
CA PRO A 103 -2.08 -14.60 -7.15
C PRO A 103 -3.37 -15.42 -7.19
N LEU A 104 -4.15 -15.37 -6.10
CA LEU A 104 -5.42 -16.09 -5.98
C LEU A 104 -6.56 -15.16 -5.58
N PHE A 105 -6.31 -14.34 -4.56
CA PHE A 105 -7.32 -13.52 -3.92
C PHE A 105 -6.82 -12.11 -3.69
N LEU A 106 -7.73 -11.15 -3.79
CA LEU A 106 -7.53 -9.74 -3.51
C LEU A 106 -8.62 -9.22 -2.57
N SER A 107 -8.30 -8.19 -1.81
CA SER A 107 -9.28 -7.34 -1.11
C SER A 107 -9.28 -5.94 -1.72
N ALA A 108 -10.38 -5.20 -1.63
CA ALA A 108 -10.42 -3.78 -2.02
C ALA A 108 -11.01 -2.89 -0.93
N GLY A 109 -10.27 -1.87 -0.50
CA GLY A 109 -10.79 -0.78 0.31
C GLY A 109 -11.02 0.45 -0.55
N PHE A 110 -12.25 0.97 -0.57
CA PHE A 110 -12.60 2.19 -1.30
C PHE A 110 -12.75 3.35 -0.33
N ILE A 111 -12.01 4.43 -0.58
CA ILE A 111 -12.23 5.74 0.03
C ILE A 111 -12.72 6.66 -1.10
N LEU A 112 -13.97 7.08 -1.03
CA LEU A 112 -14.65 7.84 -2.07
C LEU A 112 -14.94 9.25 -1.59
N GLU A 113 -14.68 10.26 -2.42
CA GLU A 113 -15.04 11.65 -2.11
C GLU A 113 -16.53 11.89 -2.35
N GLU A 114 -17.18 12.67 -1.48
CA GLU A 114 -18.54 13.15 -1.69
C GLU A 114 -18.64 13.89 -3.03
N GLY A 115 -19.67 13.57 -3.82
CA GLY A 115 -19.89 14.17 -5.13
C GLY A 115 -19.20 13.45 -6.29
N LEU A 116 -18.44 12.36 -6.07
CA LEU A 116 -17.93 11.51 -7.14
C LEU A 116 -19.09 10.98 -8.01
N PRO A 117 -19.07 11.19 -9.35
CA PRO A 117 -20.13 10.68 -10.21
C PRO A 117 -20.21 9.15 -10.17
N MET A 118 -21.41 8.62 -9.96
CA MET A 118 -21.65 7.18 -9.94
C MET A 118 -21.24 6.49 -11.24
N GLU A 119 -21.35 7.17 -12.38
CA GLU A 119 -20.88 6.65 -13.68
C GLU A 119 -19.36 6.45 -13.69
N THR A 120 -18.61 7.39 -13.11
CA THR A 120 -17.15 7.27 -12.96
C THR A 120 -16.80 6.09 -12.07
N LEU A 121 -17.43 5.98 -10.90
CA LEU A 121 -17.23 4.84 -9.99
C LEU A 121 -17.57 3.50 -10.67
N TRP A 122 -18.70 3.44 -11.38
CA TRP A 122 -19.12 2.26 -12.11
C TRP A 122 -18.09 1.84 -13.16
N HIS A 123 -17.58 2.79 -13.94
CA HIS A 123 -16.54 2.51 -14.93
C HIS A 123 -15.26 1.95 -14.28
N ILE A 124 -14.84 2.52 -13.15
CA ILE A 124 -13.69 2.03 -12.38
C ILE A 124 -13.93 0.59 -11.90
N VAL A 125 -15.07 0.30 -11.27
CA VAL A 125 -15.40 -1.05 -10.78
C VAL A 125 -15.44 -2.07 -11.93
N GLN A 126 -16.02 -1.72 -13.08
CA GLN A 126 -16.02 -2.60 -14.25
C GLN A 126 -14.60 -2.87 -14.77
N SER A 127 -13.71 -1.90 -14.72
CA SER A 127 -12.31 -2.10 -15.11
C SER A 127 -11.58 -3.03 -14.14
N MET A 128 -11.82 -2.91 -12.83
CA MET A 128 -11.29 -3.81 -11.81
C MET A 128 -11.76 -5.24 -12.08
N GLN A 129 -13.05 -5.43 -12.34
CA GLN A 129 -13.61 -6.74 -12.68
C GLN A 129 -12.86 -7.35 -13.87
N ARG A 130 -12.75 -6.62 -14.99
CA ARG A 130 -12.06 -7.13 -16.20
C ARG A 130 -10.58 -7.40 -15.96
N ALA A 131 -9.90 -6.60 -15.15
CA ALA A 131 -8.51 -6.84 -14.78
C ALA A 131 -8.37 -8.10 -13.92
N ALA A 132 -9.26 -8.30 -12.95
CA ALA A 132 -9.26 -9.46 -12.08
C ALA A 132 -9.55 -10.77 -12.85
N GLU A 133 -10.53 -10.73 -13.76
CA GLU A 133 -10.84 -11.83 -14.67
C GLU A 133 -9.64 -12.21 -15.55
N ARG A 134 -8.96 -11.22 -16.13
CA ARG A 134 -7.75 -11.43 -16.96
C ARG A 134 -6.58 -12.00 -16.18
N ALA A 135 -6.43 -11.63 -14.92
CA ALA A 135 -5.39 -12.13 -14.03
C ALA A 135 -5.76 -13.45 -13.32
N GLU A 136 -6.97 -13.99 -13.57
CA GLU A 136 -7.51 -15.18 -12.88
C GLU A 136 -7.51 -15.06 -11.35
N VAL A 137 -7.74 -13.86 -10.82
CA VAL A 137 -7.84 -13.59 -9.38
C VAL A 137 -9.27 -13.25 -8.96
N GLN A 138 -9.61 -13.53 -7.71
CA GLN A 138 -10.90 -13.20 -7.15
C GLN A 138 -10.79 -12.07 -6.14
N LEU A 139 -11.64 -11.05 -6.28
CA LEU A 139 -11.84 -10.07 -5.22
C LEU A 139 -12.79 -10.68 -4.16
N VAL A 140 -12.27 -11.04 -2.99
CA VAL A 140 -13.01 -11.87 -2.01
C VAL A 140 -13.53 -11.10 -0.81
N THR A 141 -13.09 -9.86 -0.63
CA THR A 141 -13.55 -9.00 0.47
C THR A 141 -13.29 -7.53 0.14
N GLY A 142 -13.92 -6.63 0.88
CA GLY A 142 -13.68 -5.22 0.73
C GLY A 142 -14.34 -4.36 1.79
N ASP A 143 -14.00 -3.08 1.75
CA ASP A 143 -14.59 -2.03 2.59
C ASP A 143 -14.90 -0.80 1.73
N THR A 144 -15.85 0.02 2.16
CA THR A 144 -16.17 1.28 1.49
C THR A 144 -16.43 2.37 2.52
N LYS A 145 -15.81 3.53 2.31
CA LYS A 145 -15.96 4.73 3.12
C LYS A 145 -16.13 5.92 2.18
N VAL A 146 -16.99 6.85 2.58
CA VAL A 146 -17.19 8.14 1.90
C VAL A 146 -16.63 9.23 2.81
N VAL A 147 -15.87 10.15 2.24
CA VAL A 147 -15.23 11.27 2.94
C VAL A 147 -15.64 12.60 2.29
N ASP A 148 -15.59 13.67 3.08
CA ASP A 148 -15.91 15.05 2.66
C ASP A 148 -14.84 15.69 1.77
#